data_AF-A0A974ANB2-F1
#
_entry.id   AF-A0A974ANB2-F1
#
_cell.length_a   1.000
_cell.length_b   1.000
_cell.length_c   1.000
_cell.angle_alpha   90.00
_cell.angle_beta   90.00
_cell.angle_gamma   90.00
#
_symmetry.space_group_name_H-M   'P 1'
#
loop_
_entity.id
_entity.type
_entity.pdbx_description
1 polymer ?
#
loop_
_entity_poly.entity_id
_entity_poly.type
_entity_poly.pdbx_seq_one_letter_code
_entity_poly.pdbx_strand_id
1 'polypeptide(L)'
;MTYLDNLLFGYYPYICLTIFLLGSLVRFDRDQYTWKSDSSEMLRRGQLRLGSNLFHVGVLFLLGGHTVGMLTPHFLYEPFISAGNKQIMAMVSGGLFGVLGFIGVSLLLHRRLSDERIRINSKTSDIVLLVLLWLQLALGLATIPLSAEHLDGS
;
A
#
# COMPACT_ATOMS: atom_id res chain seq x y z
N MET A 1 18.55 -8.42 20.92
CA MET A 1 18.30 -8.25 19.48
C MET A 1 19.09 -9.28 18.74
N THR A 2 18.41 -10.20 18.06
CA THR A 2 19.05 -11.24 17.25
C THR A 2 19.69 -10.62 15.99
N TYR A 3 20.60 -11.33 15.33
CA TYR A 3 21.13 -10.86 14.04
C TYR A 3 20.01 -10.62 13.02
N LEU A 4 18.97 -11.46 13.05
CA LEU A 4 17.81 -11.34 12.17
C LEU A 4 17.05 -10.02 12.37
N ASP A 5 16.86 -9.59 13.62
CA ASP A 5 16.19 -8.32 13.93
C ASP A 5 16.96 -7.12 13.37
N ASN A 6 18.29 -7.12 13.56
CA ASN A 6 19.16 -6.08 13.02
C ASN A 6 19.17 -6.07 11.49
N LEU A 7 19.12 -7.25 10.86
CA LEU A 7 19.06 -7.35 9.41
C LEU A 7 17.75 -6.77 8.86
N LEU A 8 16.60 -7.15 9.43
CA LEU A 8 15.27 -6.79 8.92
C LEU A 8 14.85 -5.35 9.25
N PHE A 9 15.15 -4.86 10.45
CA PHE A 9 14.69 -3.55 10.91
C PHE A 9 15.80 -2.50 11.00
N GLY A 10 17.07 -2.93 11.05
CA GLY A 10 18.23 -2.05 11.03
C GLY A 10 18.72 -1.77 9.62
N TYR A 11 19.14 -2.79 8.88
CA TYR A 11 19.83 -2.61 7.58
C TYR A 11 18.88 -2.56 6.38
N TYR A 12 17.92 -3.48 6.32
CA TYR A 12 17.04 -3.65 5.15
C TYR A 12 16.27 -2.37 4.75
N PRO A 13 15.74 -1.54 5.67
CA PRO A 13 15.04 -0.31 5.29
C PRO A 13 15.90 0.67 4.48
N TYR A 14 17.18 0.81 4.83
CA TYR A 14 18.12 1.69 4.11
C TYR A 14 18.48 1.15 2.74
N ILE A 15 18.62 -0.17 2.60
CA ILE A 15 18.84 -0.83 1.30
C ILE A 15 17.63 -0.57 0.39
N CYS A 16 16.41 -0.79 0.90
CA CYS A 16 15.18 -0.52 0.15
C CYS A 16 15.07 0.94 -0.27
N LEU A 17 15.34 1.88 0.65
CA LEU A 17 15.25 3.32 0.36
C LEU A 17 16.29 3.76 -0.67
N THR A 18 17.51 3.21 -0.59
CA THR A 18 18.58 3.48 -1.58
C THR A 18 18.17 3.00 -2.97
N ILE A 19 17.67 1.76 -3.08
CA ILE A 19 17.19 1.20 -4.36
C ILE A 19 15.99 1.97 -4.89
N PHE A 20 15.05 2.36 -4.01
CA PHE A 20 13.88 3.15 -4.38
C PHE A 20 14.30 4.50 -4.99
N LEU A 21 15.09 5.30 -4.27
CA LEU A 21 15.46 6.64 -4.74
C LEU A 21 16.36 6.61 -5.98
N LEU A 22 17.45 5.83 -5.94
CA LEU A 22 18.40 5.77 -7.05
C LEU A 22 17.80 5.03 -8.26
N GLY A 23 17.07 3.94 -8.04
CA GLY A 23 16.39 3.21 -9.11
C GLY A 23 15.33 4.07 -9.80
N SER A 24 14.56 4.84 -9.03
CA SER A 24 13.62 5.82 -9.59
C SER A 24 14.33 6.91 -10.39
N LEU A 25 15.41 7.49 -9.87
CA LEU A 25 16.18 8.53 -10.57
C LEU A 25 16.78 8.01 -11.88
N VAL A 26 17.46 6.85 -11.84
CA VAL A 26 18.09 6.26 -13.03
C VAL A 26 17.06 5.93 -14.10
N ARG A 27 15.90 5.36 -13.73
CA ARG A 27 14.81 5.07 -14.67
C ARG A 27 14.21 6.36 -15.25
N PHE A 28 14.10 7.41 -14.43
CA PHE A 28 13.62 8.71 -14.89
C PHE A 28 14.60 9.29 -15.93
N ASP A 29 15.90 9.34 -15.64
CA ASP A 29 16.86 9.96 -16.56
C ASP A 29 17.08 9.16 -17.86
N ARG A 30 17.07 7.83 -17.79
CA ARG A 30 17.43 6.97 -18.93
C ARG A 30 16.24 6.43 -19.73
N ASP A 31 15.12 6.11 -19.07
CA ASP A 31 14.08 5.24 -19.64
C ASP A 31 12.67 5.86 -19.61
N GLN A 32 12.56 7.12 -20.01
CA GLN A 32 11.31 7.90 -20.04
C GLN A 32 10.14 7.20 -20.76
N TYR A 33 10.40 6.47 -21.86
CA TYR A 33 9.34 5.75 -22.60
C TYR A 33 8.67 4.64 -21.76
N THR A 34 9.38 4.11 -20.75
CA THR A 34 8.84 3.12 -19.83
C THR A 34 8.08 3.75 -18.66
N TRP A 35 8.14 5.07 -18.47
CA TRP A 35 7.50 5.80 -17.38
C TRP A 35 6.04 6.13 -17.71
N LYS A 36 5.17 5.13 -17.55
CA LYS A 36 3.74 5.23 -17.87
C LYS A 36 2.90 4.37 -16.94
N SER A 37 1.60 4.65 -16.87
CA SER A 37 0.65 3.92 -16.02
C SER A 37 0.24 2.54 -16.57
N ASP A 38 0.62 2.21 -17.81
CA ASP A 38 0.27 0.96 -18.51
C ASP A 38 -1.24 0.62 -18.38
N SER A 39 -2.11 1.60 -18.68
CA SER A 39 -3.56 1.42 -18.56
C SER A 39 -4.09 0.32 -19.48
N SER A 40 -4.90 -0.57 -18.91
CA SER A 40 -5.60 -1.64 -19.62
C SER A 40 -7.10 -1.33 -19.84
N GLU A 41 -7.53 -0.08 -19.66
CA GLU A 41 -8.94 0.31 -19.78
C GLU A 41 -9.48 0.09 -21.20
N MET A 42 -8.69 0.43 -22.21
CA MET A 42 -9.07 0.26 -23.62
C MET A 42 -9.40 -1.20 -23.96
N LEU A 43 -8.66 -2.15 -23.39
CA LEU A 43 -8.85 -3.59 -23.64
C LEU A 43 -10.12 -4.13 -22.96
N ARG A 44 -10.43 -3.63 -21.76
CA ARG A 44 -11.61 -4.03 -20.99
C ARG A 44 -11.99 -2.96 -19.95
N ARG A 45 -13.07 -2.21 -20.24
CA ARG A 45 -13.54 -1.08 -19.41
C ARG A 45 -14.29 -1.49 -18.14
N GLY A 46 -15.22 -2.44 -18.24
CA GLY A 46 -16.30 -2.64 -17.27
C GLY A 46 -15.86 -2.77 -15.80
N GLN A 47 -15.11 -3.82 -15.46
CA GLN A 47 -14.68 -4.09 -14.08
C GLN A 47 -13.56 -3.13 -13.59
N LEU A 48 -12.87 -2.44 -14.51
CA LEU A 48 -11.73 -1.60 -14.16
C LEU A 48 -12.15 -0.36 -13.39
N ARG A 49 -13.24 0.32 -13.77
CA ARG A 49 -13.64 1.59 -13.11
C ARG A 49 -13.91 1.42 -11.63
N LEU A 50 -14.73 0.42 -11.29
CA LEU A 50 -15.08 0.15 -9.90
C LEU A 50 -13.87 -0.36 -9.10
N GLY A 51 -13.14 -1.34 -9.63
CA GLY A 51 -11.93 -1.87 -8.96
C GLY A 51 -10.85 -0.81 -8.78
N SER A 52 -10.61 0.01 -9.81
CA SER A 52 -9.60 1.09 -9.78
C SER A 52 -9.98 2.19 -8.81
N ASN A 53 -11.23 2.66 -8.80
CA ASN A 53 -11.65 3.72 -7.88
C ASN A 53 -11.60 3.24 -6.43
N LEU A 54 -12.10 2.04 -6.13
CA LEU A 54 -12.04 1.47 -4.78
C LEU A 54 -10.59 1.32 -4.30
N PHE A 55 -9.71 0.77 -5.16
CA PHE A 55 -8.30 0.60 -4.83
C PHE A 55 -7.60 1.95 -4.59
N HIS A 56 -7.74 2.90 -5.51
CA HIS A 56 -7.00 4.17 -5.43
C HIS A 56 -7.50 5.07 -4.30
N VAL A 57 -8.82 5.16 -4.08
CA VAL A 57 -9.36 5.91 -2.94
C VAL A 57 -8.88 5.30 -1.62
N GLY A 58 -8.92 3.97 -1.50
CA GLY A 58 -8.41 3.26 -0.32
C GLY A 58 -6.91 3.51 -0.10
N VAL A 59 -6.08 3.24 -1.11
CA VAL A 59 -4.62 3.30 -0.96
C VAL A 59 -4.10 4.73 -0.78
N LEU A 60 -4.71 5.74 -1.41
CA LEU A 60 -4.30 7.14 -1.22
C LEU A 60 -4.66 7.65 0.18
N PHE A 61 -5.84 7.28 0.69
CA PHE A 61 -6.20 7.60 2.06
C PHE A 61 -5.27 6.89 3.05
N LEU A 62 -4.96 5.60 2.83
CA LEU A 62 -4.00 4.87 3.65
C LEU A 62 -2.61 5.49 3.59
N LEU A 63 -2.11 5.87 2.42
CA LEU A 63 -0.82 6.52 2.26
C LEU A 63 -0.75 7.82 3.07
N GLY A 64 -1.78 8.67 2.95
CA GLY A 64 -1.88 9.89 3.75
C GLY A 64 -1.95 9.61 5.24
N GLY A 65 -2.80 8.67 5.65
CA GLY A 65 -2.97 8.26 7.05
C GLY A 65 -1.69 7.67 7.66
N HIS A 66 -0.95 6.84 6.92
CA HIS A 66 0.33 6.29 7.34
C HIS A 66 1.40 7.37 7.46
N THR A 67 1.46 8.29 6.49
CA THR A 67 2.43 9.39 6.46
C THR A 67 2.22 10.30 7.67
N VAL A 68 0.99 10.78 7.89
CA VAL A 68 0.66 11.63 9.04
C VAL A 68 0.75 10.84 10.35
N GLY A 69 0.33 9.57 10.35
CA GLY A 69 0.36 8.70 11.51
C GLY A 69 1.78 8.48 12.06
N MET A 70 2.73 8.12 11.20
CA MET A 70 4.08 7.74 11.61
C MET A 70 5.08 8.91 11.63
N LEU A 71 4.94 9.88 10.72
CA LEU A 71 5.93 10.97 10.59
C LEU A 71 5.60 12.21 11.42
N THR A 72 4.37 12.36 11.93
CA THR A 72 4.03 13.49 12.81
C THR A 72 4.64 13.27 14.20
N PRO A 73 5.60 14.11 14.64
CA PRO A 73 6.23 13.96 15.95
C PRO A 73 5.26 14.20 17.10
N HIS A 74 5.52 13.56 18.25
CA HIS A 74 4.62 13.54 19.41
C HIS A 74 4.21 14.93 19.88
N PHE A 75 5.17 15.84 20.02
CA PHE A 75 4.94 17.21 20.52
C PHE A 75 3.95 18.03 19.68
N LEU A 76 3.74 17.70 18.40
CA LEU A 76 2.79 18.42 17.54
C LEU A 76 1.35 17.99 17.77
N TYR A 77 1.09 16.72 18.07
CA TYR A 77 -0.27 16.20 18.18
C TYR A 77 -0.74 15.98 19.62
N GLU A 78 0.19 15.77 20.56
CA GLU A 78 -0.09 15.53 21.97
C GLU A 78 -1.07 16.56 22.60
N PRO A 79 -1.01 17.88 22.29
CA PRO A 79 -1.96 18.84 22.84
C PRO A 79 -3.41 18.67 22.35
N PHE A 80 -3.61 17.99 21.22
CA PHE A 80 -4.92 17.87 20.56
C PHE A 80 -5.50 16.46 20.68
N ILE A 81 -4.65 15.43 20.69
CA ILE A 81 -5.08 14.03 20.65
C ILE A 81 -4.06 13.14 21.38
N SER A 82 -4.56 12.27 22.26
CA SER A 82 -3.72 11.24 22.89
C SER A 82 -3.26 10.18 21.88
N ALA A 83 -2.15 9.50 22.17
CA ALA A 83 -1.64 8.42 21.33
C ALA A 83 -2.70 7.31 21.09
N GLY A 84 -3.40 6.88 22.14
CA GLY A 84 -4.47 5.90 22.03
C GLY A 84 -5.65 6.37 21.16
N ASN A 85 -6.05 7.65 21.27
CA ASN A 85 -7.12 8.19 20.42
C ASN A 85 -6.68 8.27 18.95
N LYS A 86 -5.41 8.60 18.69
CA LYS A 86 -4.82 8.58 17.34
C LYS A 86 -4.80 7.15 16.77
N GLN A 87 -4.50 6.15 17.59
CA GLN A 87 -4.56 4.74 17.19
C GLN A 87 -5.98 4.28 16.88
N ILE A 88 -6.97 4.63 17.70
CA ILE A 88 -8.39 4.34 17.42
C ILE A 88 -8.82 4.98 16.10
N MET A 89 -8.47 6.24 15.88
CA MET A 89 -8.72 6.91 14.60
C MET A 89 -8.08 6.16 13.43
N ALA A 90 -6.83 5.69 13.58
CA ALA A 90 -6.14 4.91 12.57
C ALA A 90 -6.81 3.56 12.31
N MET A 91 -7.28 2.85 13.35
CA MET A 91 -7.99 1.58 13.20
C MET A 91 -9.34 1.74 12.49
N VAL A 92 -10.12 2.75 12.87
CA VAL A 92 -11.46 2.98 12.29
C VAL A 92 -11.34 3.49 10.85
N SER A 93 -10.61 4.58 10.64
CA SER A 93 -10.47 5.18 9.31
C SER A 93 -9.61 4.31 8.40
N GLY A 94 -8.45 3.85 8.88
CA GLY A 94 -7.56 2.96 8.14
C GLY A 94 -8.20 1.59 7.86
N GLY A 95 -8.99 1.04 8.79
CA GLY A 95 -9.75 -0.19 8.55
C GLY A 95 -10.79 -0.02 7.45
N LEU A 96 -11.58 1.06 7.49
CA LEU A 96 -12.58 1.36 6.46
C LEU A 96 -11.95 1.49 5.06
N PHE A 97 -10.93 2.35 4.93
CA PHE A 97 -10.26 2.58 3.64
C PHE A 97 -9.38 1.39 3.22
N GLY A 98 -8.88 0.62 4.17
CA GLY A 98 -8.19 -0.65 3.93
C GLY A 98 -9.10 -1.71 3.34
N VAL A 99 -10.34 -1.86 3.85
CA VAL A 99 -11.34 -2.77 3.27
C VAL A 99 -11.73 -2.33 1.85
N LEU A 100 -11.97 -1.02 1.63
CA LEU A 100 -12.23 -0.50 0.29
C LEU A 100 -11.07 -0.80 -0.68
N GLY A 101 -9.84 -0.52 -0.24
CA GLY A 101 -8.63 -0.83 -1.00
C GLY A 101 -8.48 -2.32 -1.30
N PHE A 102 -8.75 -3.17 -0.31
CA PHE A 102 -8.65 -4.63 -0.41
C PHE A 102 -9.67 -5.23 -1.38
N ILE A 103 -10.92 -4.75 -1.35
CA ILE A 103 -11.95 -5.12 -2.33
C ILE A 103 -11.52 -4.67 -3.72
N GLY A 104 -11.02 -3.44 -3.86
CA GLY A 104 -10.53 -2.89 -5.12
C GLY A 104 -9.41 -3.73 -5.73
N VAL A 105 -8.34 -4.03 -4.98
CA VAL A 105 -7.22 -4.84 -5.46
C VAL A 105 -7.64 -6.29 -5.74
N SER A 106 -8.56 -6.87 -4.97
CA SER A 106 -9.09 -8.21 -5.22
C SER A 106 -9.81 -8.28 -6.57
N LEU A 107 -10.64 -7.28 -6.88
CA LEU A 107 -11.31 -7.17 -8.18
C LEU A 107 -10.31 -6.98 -9.32
N LEU A 108 -9.29 -6.14 -9.14
CA LEU A 108 -8.25 -5.91 -10.14
C LEU A 108 -7.37 -7.13 -10.38
N LEU A 109 -7.03 -7.87 -9.32
CA LEU A 109 -6.25 -9.10 -9.40
C LEU A 109 -7.05 -10.20 -10.08
N HIS A 110 -8.30 -10.42 -9.68
CA HIS A 110 -9.22 -11.33 -10.38
C HIS A 110 -9.31 -10.98 -11.86
N ARG A 111 -9.53 -9.71 -12.20
CA ARG A 111 -9.58 -9.23 -13.59
C ARG A 111 -8.30 -9.57 -14.37
N ARG A 112 -7.12 -9.37 -13.77
CA ARG A 112 -5.82 -9.59 -14.42
C ARG A 112 -5.49 -11.07 -14.62
N LEU A 113 -6.01 -11.94 -13.76
CA LEU A 113 -5.78 -13.38 -13.83
C LEU A 113 -6.82 -14.09 -14.71
N SER A 114 -8.08 -13.65 -14.67
CA SER A 114 -9.21 -14.37 -15.29
C SER A 114 -9.58 -13.90 -16.70
N ASP A 115 -9.31 -12.63 -17.06
CA ASP A 115 -9.63 -12.14 -18.42
C ASP A 115 -8.44 -12.39 -19.37
N GLU A 116 -8.67 -13.25 -20.37
CA GLU A 116 -7.67 -13.66 -21.35
C GLU A 116 -6.99 -12.49 -22.07
N ARG A 117 -7.77 -11.46 -22.48
CA ARG A 117 -7.22 -10.30 -23.19
C ARG A 117 -6.26 -9.51 -22.33
N ILE A 118 -6.54 -9.43 -21.03
CA ILE A 118 -5.71 -8.70 -20.07
C ILE A 118 -4.50 -9.55 -19.69
N ARG A 119 -4.70 -10.85 -19.48
CA ARG A 119 -3.63 -11.78 -19.08
C ARG A 119 -2.52 -11.84 -20.12
N ILE A 120 -2.87 -11.92 -21.40
CA ILE A 120 -1.90 -11.98 -22.51
C ILE A 120 -1.09 -10.67 -22.63
N ASN A 121 -1.71 -9.53 -22.32
CA ASN A 121 -1.05 -8.21 -22.39
C ASN A 121 -0.42 -7.75 -21.07
N SER A 122 -0.44 -8.58 -20.01
CA SER A 122 0.13 -8.23 -18.70
C SER A 122 1.56 -8.70 -18.57
N LYS A 123 2.43 -7.85 -18.00
CA LYS A 123 3.78 -8.27 -17.62
C LYS A 123 3.73 -9.09 -16.33
N THR A 124 4.69 -9.99 -16.14
CA THR A 124 4.84 -10.74 -14.88
C THR A 124 4.98 -9.79 -13.68
N SER A 125 5.70 -8.67 -13.86
CA SER A 125 5.84 -7.62 -12.85
C SER A 125 4.51 -7.05 -12.38
N ASP A 126 3.54 -6.88 -13.28
CA ASP A 126 2.24 -6.30 -12.94
C ASP A 126 1.44 -7.23 -12.02
N ILE A 127 1.54 -8.54 -12.26
CA ILE A 127 0.88 -9.57 -11.45
C ILE A 127 1.57 -9.67 -10.09
N VAL A 128 2.90 -9.73 -10.06
CA VAL A 128 3.68 -9.79 -8.80
C VAL A 128 3.38 -8.57 -7.93
N LEU A 129 3.40 -7.36 -8.49
CA LEU A 129 3.08 -6.14 -7.75
C LEU A 129 1.64 -6.16 -7.21
N LEU A 130 0.65 -6.58 -8.00
CA LEU A 130 -0.74 -6.68 -7.51
C LEU A 130 -0.87 -7.70 -6.38
N VAL A 131 -0.17 -8.85 -6.46
CA VAL A 131 -0.18 -9.87 -5.40
C VAL A 131 0.48 -9.35 -4.12
N LEU A 132 1.62 -8.66 -4.24
CA LEU A 132 2.30 -8.07 -3.09
C LEU A 132 1.42 -6.99 -2.41
N LEU A 133 0.75 -6.15 -3.19
CA LEU A 133 -0.19 -5.16 -2.65
C LEU A 133 -1.41 -5.80 -1.99
N TRP A 134 -1.92 -6.89 -2.57
CA TRP A 134 -3.01 -7.67 -1.98
C TRP A 134 -2.59 -8.27 -0.63
N LEU A 135 -1.40 -8.88 -0.55
CA LEU A 135 -0.85 -9.42 0.69
C LEU A 135 -0.61 -8.33 1.74
N GLN A 136 -0.03 -7.20 1.35
CA GLN A 136 0.22 -6.09 2.26
C GLN A 136 -1.07 -5.54 2.87
N LEU A 137 -2.12 -5.37 2.07
CA LEU A 137 -3.43 -4.93 2.57
C LEU A 137 -4.09 -5.99 3.46
N ALA A 138 -3.99 -7.27 3.10
CA ALA A 138 -4.49 -8.36 3.94
C ALA A 138 -3.80 -8.39 5.31
N LEU A 139 -2.47 -8.27 5.34
CA LEU A 139 -1.68 -8.22 6.56
C LEU A 139 -2.03 -6.98 7.40
N GLY A 140 -2.13 -5.80 6.78
CA GLY A 140 -2.50 -4.58 7.49
C GLY A 140 -3.92 -4.59 8.08
N LEU A 141 -4.87 -5.27 7.43
CA LEU A 141 -6.21 -5.48 8.00
C LEU A 141 -6.17 -6.52 9.13
N ALA A 142 -5.36 -7.58 8.98
CA ALA A 142 -5.20 -8.62 9.99
C ALA A 142 -4.56 -8.12 11.28
N THR A 143 -3.81 -7.01 11.26
CA THR A 143 -3.24 -6.40 12.47
C THR A 143 -4.25 -5.62 13.30
N ILE A 144 -5.42 -5.22 12.76
CA ILE A 144 -6.39 -4.38 13.47
C ILE A 144 -6.88 -5.00 14.80
N PRO A 145 -7.27 -6.29 14.87
CA PRO A 145 -7.66 -6.91 16.13
C PRO A 145 -6.54 -6.91 17.18
N LEU A 146 -5.30 -7.18 16.75
CA LEU A 146 -4.12 -7.18 17.63
C LEU A 146 -3.82 -5.77 18.17
N SER A 147 -4.02 -4.74 17.34
CA SER A 147 -3.87 -3.34 17.75
C SER A 147 -4.98 -2.89 18.70
N ALA A 148 -6.17 -3.50 18.67
CA ALA A 148 -7.24 -3.19 19.61
C ALA A 148 -6.91 -3.64 21.04
N GLU A 149 -6.03 -4.65 21.20
CA GLU A 149 -5.57 -5.15 22.49
C GLU A 149 -4.46 -4.28 23.12
N HIS A 150 -3.81 -3.40 22.35
CA HIS A 150 -2.64 -2.60 22.77
C HIS A 150 -2.84 -1.11 22.47
N LEU A 151 -3.73 -0.44 23.20
CA LEU A 151 -4.13 0.96 22.97
C LEU A 151 -3.17 2.03 23.54
N ASP A 152 -2.10 1.60 24.20
CA ASP A 152 -1.08 2.47 24.79
C ASP A 152 -0.15 3.11 23.76
N GLY A 153 -0.20 2.67 22.49
CA GLY A 153 0.59 3.24 21.40
C GLY A 153 2.07 2.88 21.47
N SER A 154 2.42 1.80 22.20
CA SER A 154 3.76 1.20 22.27
C SER A 154 3.87 -0.11 21.51
#